data_AF-A0A160ILN0-F1
#
_entry.id   AF-A0A160ILN0-F1
#
_cell.length_a   1.000
_cell.length_b   1.000
_cell.length_c   1.000
_cell.angle_alpha   90.00
_cell.angle_beta   90.00
_cell.angle_gamma   90.00
#
_symmetry.space_group_name_H-M   'P 1'
#
loop_
_entity.id
_entity.type
_entity.pdbx_description
1 polymer ?
#
loop_
_entity_poly.entity_id
_entity_poly.type
_entity_poly.pdbx_seq_one_letter_code
_entity_poly.pdbx_strand_id
1 'polypeptide(L)'
;MIKELDMVHLNLRIITKYEELDKKKRFMINKSHGGSENYNYVYQYIREEILTIYNNPQYVANVLVEYLYGIKNAKNKTTLWNSFGDVLVANLKKNLGDSILCPDCNVRFEVTKQRQAKCLSCQENTKKEKAKARKVKFKNKKMTK
;
A
#
# COMPACT_ATOMS: atom_id res chain seq x y z
N MET A 1 28.38 0.96 15.85
CA MET A 1 28.83 2.14 15.08
C MET A 1 29.26 1.79 13.66
N ILE A 2 30.24 0.91 13.42
CA ILE A 2 30.71 0.58 12.05
C ILE A 2 29.57 0.04 11.16
N LYS A 3 28.81 -0.95 11.63
CA LYS A 3 27.67 -1.54 10.89
C LYS A 3 26.57 -0.54 10.52
N GLU A 4 26.40 0.51 11.32
CA GLU A 4 25.35 1.50 11.12
C GLU A 4 25.74 2.49 10.02
N LEU A 5 27.01 2.90 10.00
CA LEU A 5 27.58 3.72 8.93
C LEU A 5 27.54 2.98 7.59
N ASP A 6 27.83 1.69 7.59
CA ASP A 6 27.77 0.84 6.38
C ASP A 6 26.36 0.75 5.80
N MET A 7 25.33 0.61 6.66
CA MET A 7 23.94 0.60 6.21
C MET A 7 23.49 1.95 5.65
N VAL A 8 23.88 3.06 6.30
CA VAL A 8 23.58 4.40 5.78
C VAL A 8 24.22 4.60 4.40
N HIS A 9 25.49 4.21 4.25
CA HIS A 9 26.17 4.29 2.96
C HIS A 9 25.50 3.44 1.87
N LEU A 10 25.08 2.21 2.22
CA LEU A 10 24.34 1.33 1.31
C LEU A 10 23.02 1.97 0.85
N ASN A 11 22.25 2.54 1.78
CA ASN A 11 20.99 3.21 1.48
C ASN A 11 21.19 4.39 0.53
N LEU A 12 22.22 5.20 0.76
CA LEU A 12 22.56 6.32 -0.12
C LEU A 12 22.89 5.85 -1.54
N ARG A 13 23.64 4.76 -1.69
CA ARG A 13 23.94 4.17 -3.02
C ARG A 13 22.69 3.72 -3.75
N ILE A 14 21.78 3.02 -3.07
CA ILE A 14 20.48 2.59 -3.62
C ILE A 14 19.67 3.80 -4.08
N ILE A 15 19.53 4.81 -3.22
CA ILE A 15 18.77 6.03 -3.50
C ILE A 15 19.36 6.77 -4.70
N THR A 16 20.68 6.93 -4.73
CA THR A 16 21.38 7.67 -5.80
C THR A 16 21.17 7.01 -7.16
N LYS A 17 21.33 5.68 -7.23
CA LYS A 17 21.10 4.92 -8.47
C LYS A 17 19.64 4.99 -8.90
N TYR A 18 18.70 4.89 -7.96
CA TYR A 18 17.28 5.06 -8.26
C TYR A 18 16.99 6.43 -8.88
N GLU A 19 17.48 7.52 -8.29
CA GLU A 19 17.24 8.87 -8.81
C GLU A 19 17.85 9.08 -10.20
N GLU A 20 19.05 8.55 -10.43
CA GLU A 20 19.73 8.62 -11.72
C GLU A 20 18.88 7.95 -12.81
N LEU A 21 18.46 6.71 -12.57
CA LEU A 21 17.66 5.93 -13.50
C LEU A 21 16.26 6.52 -13.69
N ASP A 22 15.63 7.01 -12.62
CA ASP A 22 14.32 7.65 -12.67
C ASP A 22 14.31 8.90 -13.57
N LYS A 23 15.41 9.67 -13.56
CA LYS A 23 15.60 10.81 -14.45
C LYS A 23 15.84 10.36 -15.89
N LYS A 24 16.64 9.30 -16.09
CA LYS A 24 17.02 8.79 -17.42
C LYS A 24 15.91 8.02 -18.13
N LYS A 25 14.93 7.45 -17.41
CA LYS A 25 13.88 6.57 -17.97
C LYS A 25 13.13 7.15 -19.16
N ARG A 26 12.89 8.47 -19.18
CA ARG A 26 12.18 9.14 -20.28
C ARG A 26 12.89 9.01 -21.63
N PHE A 27 14.22 8.86 -21.61
CA PHE A 27 15.04 8.65 -22.79
C PHE A 27 15.14 7.18 -23.19
N MET A 28 14.83 6.27 -22.26
CA MET A 28 14.82 4.82 -22.50
C MET A 28 13.45 4.35 -23.03
N ILE A 29 12.39 5.09 -22.73
CA ILE A 29 11.03 4.80 -23.18
C ILE A 29 10.86 5.29 -24.62
N ASN A 30 10.69 4.34 -25.54
CA ASN A 30 10.40 4.61 -26.94
C ASN A 30 8.89 4.68 -27.14
N LYS A 31 8.38 5.88 -27.42
CA LYS A 31 7.01 6.07 -27.92
C LYS A 31 7.02 5.87 -29.42
N SER A 32 6.85 4.63 -29.89
CA SER A 32 6.60 4.38 -31.31
C SER A 32 5.15 4.73 -31.65
N HIS A 33 4.93 5.41 -32.76
CA HIS A 33 3.59 5.61 -33.32
C HIS A 33 3.09 4.27 -33.88
N GLY A 34 2.50 3.43 -33.02
CA GLY A 34 1.83 2.18 -33.41
C GLY A 34 2.43 0.87 -32.89
N GLY A 35 3.46 0.90 -32.03
CA GLY A 35 4.02 -0.30 -31.40
C GLY A 35 3.69 -0.43 -29.91
N SER A 36 3.88 -1.63 -29.33
CA SER A 36 3.77 -1.84 -27.88
C SER A 36 4.89 -1.09 -27.17
N GLU A 37 4.53 -0.12 -26.35
CA GLU A 37 5.46 0.72 -25.62
C GLU A 37 6.39 -0.13 -24.70
N ASN A 38 7.70 0.15 -24.67
CA ASN A 38 8.68 -0.68 -23.96
C ASN A 38 8.75 -0.44 -22.43
N TYR A 39 7.68 0.07 -21.81
CA TYR A 39 7.68 0.45 -20.40
C TYR A 39 8.06 -0.70 -19.47
N ASN A 40 7.47 -1.89 -19.66
CA ASN A 40 7.75 -3.04 -18.80
C ASN A 40 9.24 -3.39 -18.79
N TYR A 41 9.87 -3.40 -19.96
CA TYR A 41 11.30 -3.64 -20.10
C TYR A 41 12.13 -2.57 -19.38
N VAL A 42 11.78 -1.28 -19.55
CA VAL A 42 12.50 -0.18 -18.89
C VAL A 42 12.42 -0.29 -17.37
N TYR A 43 11.24 -0.58 -16.81
CA TYR A 43 11.09 -0.70 -15.36
C TYR A 43 11.73 -1.98 -14.80
N GLN A 44 11.71 -3.07 -15.56
CA GLN A 44 12.46 -4.27 -15.21
C GLN A 44 13.97 -4.00 -15.19
N TYR A 45 14.50 -3.32 -16.22
CA TYR A 45 15.91 -2.91 -16.25
C TYR A 45 16.28 -2.02 -15.06
N ILE A 46 15.44 -1.04 -14.71
CA ILE A 46 15.68 -0.18 -13.53
C ILE A 46 15.74 -1.02 -12.25
N ARG A 47 14.84 -1.99 -12.08
CA ARG A 47 14.84 -2.91 -10.94
C ARG A 47 16.16 -3.68 -10.87
N GLU A 48 16.54 -4.32 -11.95
CA GLU A 48 17.74 -5.15 -12.04
C GLU A 48 19.01 -4.34 -11.75
N GLU A 49 19.14 -3.16 -12.33
CA GLU A 49 20.26 -2.25 -12.09
C GLU A 49 20.40 -1.83 -10.62
N ILE A 50 19.29 -1.58 -9.93
CA ILE A 50 19.34 -1.24 -8.49
C ILE A 50 19.72 -2.48 -7.66
N LEU A 51 19.24 -3.67 -8.05
CA LEU A 51 19.55 -4.93 -7.37
C LEU A 51 21.01 -5.35 -7.50
N THR A 52 21.76 -4.81 -8.48
CA THR A 52 23.23 -5.00 -8.54
C THR A 52 23.95 -4.39 -7.34
N ILE A 53 23.39 -3.34 -6.72
CA ILE A 53 23.96 -2.69 -5.53
C ILE A 53 23.70 -3.56 -4.30
N TYR A 54 22.48 -4.08 -4.18
CA TYR A 54 22.10 -4.97 -3.11
C TYR A 54 20.99 -5.92 -3.57
N ASN A 55 21.33 -7.21 -3.66
CA ASN A 55 20.45 -8.26 -4.19
C ASN A 55 19.40 -8.71 -3.16
N ASN A 56 18.61 -7.77 -2.66
CA ASN A 56 17.48 -8.02 -1.79
C ASN A 56 16.34 -7.05 -2.13
N PRO A 57 15.37 -7.49 -2.97
CA PRO A 57 14.25 -6.65 -3.39
C PRO A 57 13.44 -6.09 -2.24
N GLN A 58 13.30 -6.86 -1.15
CA GLN A 58 12.54 -6.44 0.04
C GLN A 58 13.21 -5.25 0.74
N TYR A 59 14.53 -5.36 0.95
CA TYR A 59 15.31 -4.28 1.58
C TYR A 59 15.32 -3.03 0.70
N VAL A 60 15.61 -3.20 -0.59
CA VAL A 60 15.63 -2.10 -1.57
C VAL A 60 14.27 -1.38 -1.61
N ALA A 61 13.16 -2.12 -1.69
CA ALA A 61 11.83 -1.54 -1.68
C ALA A 61 11.57 -0.73 -0.39
N ASN A 62 11.97 -1.24 0.77
CA ASN A 62 11.82 -0.52 2.04
C ASN A 62 12.61 0.80 2.05
N VAL A 63 13.87 0.78 1.64
CA VAL A 63 14.73 1.98 1.54
C VAL A 63 14.08 3.02 0.62
N LEU A 64 13.60 2.60 -0.55
CA LEU A 64 12.97 3.50 -1.50
C LEU A 64 11.62 4.04 -0.99
N VAL A 65 10.84 3.24 -0.26
CA VAL A 65 9.59 3.70 0.36
C VAL A 65 9.88 4.76 1.42
N GLU A 66 10.80 4.50 2.35
CA GLU A 66 11.19 5.44 3.40
C GLU A 66 11.67 6.76 2.79
N TYR A 67 12.52 6.68 1.76
CA TYR A 67 13.02 7.84 1.05
C TYR A 67 11.92 8.61 0.31
N LEU A 68 11.11 7.94 -0.51
CA LEU A 68 10.17 8.62 -1.42
C LEU A 68 8.90 9.13 -0.72
N TYR A 69 8.46 8.48 0.35
CA TYR A 69 7.28 8.91 1.11
C TYR A 69 7.65 9.78 2.31
N GLY A 70 8.79 9.53 2.97
CA GLY A 70 9.22 10.28 4.15
C GLY A 70 10.13 11.45 3.80
N ILE A 71 11.35 11.15 3.35
CA ILE A 71 12.44 12.14 3.23
C ILE A 71 12.21 13.11 2.08
N LYS A 72 12.07 12.59 0.85
CA LYS A 72 11.89 13.39 -0.36
C LYS A 72 10.45 13.87 -0.53
N ASN A 73 9.49 13.10 0.00
CA ASN A 73 8.05 13.30 -0.22
C ASN A 73 7.71 13.54 -1.71
N ALA A 74 8.17 12.63 -2.57
CA ALA A 74 8.08 12.78 -4.02
C ALA A 74 6.62 12.77 -4.51
N LYS A 75 6.23 13.71 -5.38
CA LYS A 75 4.87 13.74 -5.96
C LYS A 75 4.58 12.52 -6.83
N ASN A 76 5.55 12.11 -7.63
CA ASN A 76 5.44 10.96 -8.53
C ASN A 76 6.28 9.79 -8.00
N LYS A 77 5.67 8.61 -7.92
CA LYS A 77 6.28 7.36 -7.44
C LYS A 77 6.10 6.20 -8.42
N THR A 78 5.76 6.50 -9.68
CA THR A 78 5.47 5.50 -10.73
C THR A 78 6.63 4.55 -10.95
N THR A 79 7.88 5.03 -10.91
CA THR A 79 9.05 4.15 -11.11
C THR A 79 9.20 3.14 -9.98
N LEU A 80 9.03 3.56 -8.73
CA LEU A 80 8.99 2.64 -7.59
C LEU A 80 7.91 1.57 -7.81
N TRP A 81 6.68 1.99 -8.10
CA TRP A 81 5.55 1.07 -8.27
C TRP A 81 5.70 0.12 -9.46
N ASN A 82 6.22 0.60 -10.59
CA ASN A 82 6.40 -0.25 -11.76
C ASN A 82 7.61 -1.18 -11.65
N SER A 83 8.64 -0.81 -10.88
CA SER A 83 9.86 -1.62 -10.72
C SER A 83 9.75 -2.63 -9.57
N PHE A 84 9.05 -2.28 -8.48
CA PHE A 84 8.95 -3.08 -7.25
C PHE A 84 7.51 -3.31 -6.77
N GLY A 85 6.51 -3.12 -7.64
CA GLY A 85 5.10 -3.19 -7.27
C GLY A 85 4.66 -4.55 -6.74
N ASP A 86 5.20 -5.64 -7.28
CA ASP A 86 5.03 -7.00 -6.77
C ASP A 86 5.45 -7.12 -5.29
N VAL A 87 6.63 -6.59 -4.94
CA VAL A 87 7.17 -6.58 -3.59
C VAL A 87 6.31 -5.70 -2.68
N LEU A 88 5.92 -4.50 -3.14
CA LEU A 88 5.07 -3.59 -2.38
C LEU A 88 3.70 -4.20 -2.10
N VAL A 89 3.07 -4.84 -3.09
CA VAL A 89 1.78 -5.52 -2.92
C VAL A 89 1.90 -6.69 -1.97
N ALA A 90 2.97 -7.50 -2.06
CA ALA A 90 3.21 -8.59 -1.12
C ALA A 90 3.35 -8.07 0.33
N ASN A 91 4.08 -6.97 0.52
CA ASN A 91 4.25 -6.33 1.82
C ASN A 91 2.96 -5.75 2.37
N LEU A 92 2.19 -5.06 1.52
CA LEU A 92 0.89 -4.54 1.91
C LEU A 92 -0.05 -5.68 2.30
N LYS A 93 -0.13 -6.76 1.51
CA LYS A 93 -0.93 -7.94 1.86
C LYS A 93 -0.51 -8.53 3.21
N LYS A 94 0.80 -8.68 3.44
CA LYS A 94 1.34 -9.20 4.70
C LYS A 94 1.01 -8.31 5.90
N ASN A 95 1.19 -7.00 5.77
CA ASN A 95 0.97 -6.04 6.86
C ASN A 95 -0.53 -5.82 7.14
N LEU A 96 -1.37 -5.91 6.12
CA LEU A 96 -2.81 -5.77 6.23
C LEU A 96 -3.47 -7.05 6.75
N GLY A 97 -2.88 -8.21 6.47
CA GLY A 97 -3.43 -9.52 6.84
C GLY A 97 -4.87 -9.70 6.35
N ASP A 98 -5.65 -10.48 7.10
CA ASP A 98 -7.06 -10.76 6.81
C ASP A 98 -8.02 -9.70 7.41
N SER A 99 -7.49 -8.56 7.84
CA SER A 99 -8.35 -7.50 8.36
C SER A 99 -9.20 -6.88 7.24
N ILE A 100 -10.37 -6.37 7.59
CA ILE A 100 -11.30 -5.74 6.65
C ILE A 100 -11.61 -4.30 7.08
N LEU A 101 -12.08 -3.49 6.15
CA LEU A 101 -12.49 -2.11 6.41
C LEU A 101 -13.94 -2.07 6.89
N CYS A 102 -14.20 -1.36 7.99
CA CYS A 102 -15.58 -1.12 8.43
C CYS A 102 -16.28 -0.14 7.48
N PRO A 103 -17.45 -0.47 6.90
CA PRO A 103 -18.15 0.42 5.96
C PRO A 103 -18.73 1.67 6.62
N ASP A 104 -18.90 1.66 7.95
CA ASP A 104 -19.50 2.79 8.67
C ASP A 104 -18.46 3.83 9.12
N CYS A 105 -17.24 3.39 9.49
CA CYS A 105 -16.23 4.27 10.10
C CYS A 105 -14.85 4.20 9.43
N ASN A 106 -14.67 3.39 8.40
CA ASN A 106 -13.40 3.20 7.68
C ASN A 106 -12.21 2.76 8.55
N VAL A 107 -12.46 2.27 9.77
CA VAL A 107 -11.43 1.64 10.59
C VAL A 107 -11.22 0.21 10.14
N ARG A 108 -9.96 -0.22 10.03
CA ARG A 108 -9.58 -1.61 9.75
C ARG A 108 -9.64 -2.44 11.01
N PHE A 109 -10.19 -3.65 10.93
CA PHE A 109 -10.32 -4.54 12.09
C PHE A 109 -10.21 -6.00 11.67
N GLU A 110 -9.76 -6.85 12.59
CA GLU A 110 -9.69 -8.30 12.39
C GLU A 110 -11.08 -8.93 12.53
N VAL A 111 -11.39 -9.81 11.58
CA VAL A 111 -12.68 -10.52 11.56
C VAL A 111 -12.64 -11.64 12.59
N THR A 112 -13.44 -11.51 13.66
CA THR A 112 -13.53 -12.54 14.71
C THR A 112 -14.65 -13.57 14.45
N LYS A 113 -15.57 -13.26 13.53
CA LYS A 113 -16.72 -14.13 13.19
C LYS A 113 -16.90 -14.16 11.69
N GLN A 114 -17.23 -15.32 11.13
CA GLN A 114 -17.35 -15.56 9.68
C GLN A 114 -18.19 -14.52 8.91
N ARG A 115 -19.23 -13.95 9.54
CA ARG A 115 -20.16 -12.97 8.92
C ARG A 115 -20.02 -11.55 9.48
N GLN A 116 -18.92 -11.25 10.16
CA GLN A 116 -18.68 -9.91 10.71
C GLN A 116 -18.28 -8.96 9.59
N ALA A 117 -19.17 -8.03 9.23
CA ALA A 117 -18.92 -7.00 8.21
C ALA A 117 -18.60 -5.62 8.79
N LYS A 118 -18.72 -5.43 10.10
CA LYS A 118 -18.52 -4.15 10.80
C LYS A 118 -17.61 -4.34 12.01
N CYS A 119 -16.89 -3.28 12.39
CA CYS A 119 -16.14 -3.29 13.64
C CYS A 119 -17.11 -3.42 14.83
N LEU A 120 -16.59 -3.84 15.99
CA LEU A 120 -17.41 -4.12 17.18
C LEU A 120 -18.24 -2.90 17.61
N SER A 121 -17.65 -1.70 17.59
CA SER A 121 -18.34 -0.46 17.98
C SER A 121 -19.52 -0.13 17.06
N CYS A 122 -19.33 -0.15 15.74
CA CYS A 122 -20.40 0.08 14.76
C CYS A 122 -21.48 -1.02 14.82
N GLN A 123 -21.08 -2.26 15.08
CA GLN A 123 -22.02 -3.36 15.26
C GLN A 123 -22.90 -3.15 16.51
N GLU A 124 -22.32 -2.71 17.63
CA GLU A 124 -23.06 -2.39 18.85
C GLU A 124 -24.03 -1.22 18.64
N ASN A 125 -23.59 -0.16 17.97
CA ASN A 125 -24.45 0.97 17.64
C ASN A 125 -25.65 0.52 16.81
N THR A 126 -25.43 -0.31 15.79
CA THR A 126 -26.50 -0.89 14.98
C THR A 126 -27.48 -1.73 15.82
N LYS A 127 -26.98 -2.52 16.79
CA LYS A 127 -27.83 -3.31 17.70
C LYS A 127 -28.69 -2.41 18.58
N LYS A 128 -28.10 -1.33 19.14
CA LYS A 128 -28.82 -0.34 19.97
C LYS A 128 -29.96 0.31 19.18
N GLU A 129 -29.69 0.76 17.96
CA GLU A 129 -30.71 1.38 17.10
C GLU A 129 -31.84 0.41 16.73
N LYS A 130 -31.51 -0.84 16.38
CA LYS A 130 -32.53 -1.88 16.13
C LYS A 130 -33.37 -2.18 17.37
N ALA A 131 -32.77 -2.20 18.55
CA ALA A 131 -33.49 -2.41 19.81
C ALA A 131 -34.46 -1.26 20.10
N LYS A 132 -34.04 0.00 19.90
CA LYS A 132 -34.92 1.18 20.00
C LYS A 132 -36.08 1.09 19.01
N ALA A 133 -35.81 0.78 17.74
CA ALA A 133 -36.84 0.67 16.70
C ALA A 133 -37.88 -0.43 17.02
N ARG A 134 -37.45 -1.56 17.59
CA ARG A 134 -38.38 -2.63 18.03
C ARG A 134 -39.32 -2.16 19.14
N LYS A 135 -38.81 -1.41 20.14
CA LYS A 135 -39.63 -0.85 21.23
C LYS A 135 -40.69 0.12 20.69
N VAL A 136 -40.30 0.99 19.76
CA VAL A 136 -41.24 1.94 19.10
C VAL A 136 -42.33 1.19 18.35
N LYS A 137 -41.97 0.20 17.52
CA LYS A 137 -42.97 -0.61 16.77
C LYS A 137 -43.94 -1.34 17.71
N PHE A 138 -43.46 -1.89 18.82
CA PHE A 138 -44.30 -2.58 19.80
C PHE A 138 -45.32 -1.64 20.46
N LYS A 139 -44.90 -0.42 20.84
CA LYS A 139 -45.81 0.61 21.39
C LYS A 139 -46.90 0.99 20.38
N ASN A 140 -46.53 1.26 19.13
CA ASN A 140 -47.49 1.65 18.09
C ASN A 140 -48.52 0.54 17.80
N LYS A 141 -48.09 -0.73 17.84
CA LYS A 141 -48.99 -1.89 17.68
C LYS A 141 -49.99 -2.05 18.84
N LYS A 142 -49.65 -1.59 20.04
CA LYS A 142 -50.57 -1.57 21.19
C LYS A 142 -51.60 -0.44 21.11
N MET A 143 -51.26 0.70 20.49
CA MET A 143 -52.19 1.84 20.34
C MET A 143 -53.19 1.67 19.19
N THR A 144 -52.94 0.73 18.28
CA THR A 144 -53.79 0.44 17.11
C THR A 144 -54.72 -0.75 17.31
N LYS A 145 -54.72 -1.35 18.51
CA LYS A 145 -55.66 -2.37 18.97
C LYS A 145 -56.50 -1.79 20.10
#